data_AF-A0A6B3LXV9-F1
#
_entry.id   AF-A0A6B3LXV9-F1
#
_cell.length_a   1.000
_cell.length_b   1.000
_cell.length_c   1.000
_cell.angle_alpha   90.00
_cell.angle_beta   90.00
_cell.angle_gamma   90.00
#
_symmetry.space_group_name_H-M   'P 1'
#
loop_
_entity.id
_entity.type
_entity.pdbx_description
1 polymer ?
#
loop_
_entity_poly.entity_id
_entity_poly.type
_entity_poly.pdbx_seq_one_letter_code
_entity_poly.pdbx_strand_id
1 'polypeptide(L)'
;MKKSLNDSLREEFNNILNSADIKERISTQELDLAIIIGAFDKLLAGERFLEATDDDLEKTRTEFENYILNTLKTKQYQNDN
;
A
#
# COMPACT_ATOMS: atom_id res chain seq x y z
N MET A 1 1.66 -18.77 18.17
CA MET A 1 2.15 -18.58 16.78
C MET A 1 3.11 -17.40 16.77
N LYS A 2 4.30 -17.54 16.18
CA LYS A 2 5.26 -16.43 16.06
C LYS A 2 4.82 -15.57 14.87
N LYS A 3 4.60 -14.26 15.09
CA LYS A 3 4.27 -13.32 14.00
C LYS A 3 5.42 -13.27 13.00
N SER A 4 5.11 -13.24 11.71
CA SER A 4 6.13 -12.93 10.70
C SER A 4 6.53 -11.46 10.78
N LEU A 5 7.64 -11.11 10.14
CA LEU A 5 8.05 -9.71 9.98
C LEU A 5 6.95 -8.91 9.26
N ASN A 6 6.38 -9.48 8.19
CA ASN A 6 5.32 -8.83 7.42
C ASN A 6 4.06 -8.61 8.25
N ASP A 7 3.70 -9.53 9.15
CA ASP A 7 2.55 -9.33 10.06
C ASP A 7 2.81 -8.18 11.03
N SER A 8 4.05 -8.07 11.53
CA SER A 8 4.44 -6.98 12.43
C SER A 8 4.43 -5.63 11.71
N LEU A 9 4.91 -5.58 10.47
CA LEU A 9 4.88 -4.38 9.62
C LEU A 9 3.44 -3.96 9.28
N ARG A 10 2.53 -4.91 9.02
CA ARG A 10 1.11 -4.60 8.81
C ARG A 10 0.45 -4.00 10.05
N GLU A 11 0.76 -4.53 11.22
CA GLU A 11 0.24 -3.98 12.47
C GLU A 11 0.76 -2.57 12.72
N GLU A 12 2.05 -2.34 12.54
CA GLU A 12 2.64 -1.01 12.71
C GLU A 12 2.09 -0.01 11.68
N PHE A 13 1.96 -0.42 10.42
CA PHE A 13 1.35 0.41 9.39
C PHE A 13 -0.10 0.76 9.72
N ASN A 14 -0.89 -0.20 10.19
CA ASN A 14 -2.26 0.07 10.65
C ASN A 14 -2.30 1.02 11.85
N ASN A 15 -1.34 0.94 12.77
CA ASN A 15 -1.25 1.88 13.89
C ASN A 15 -0.92 3.30 13.40
N ILE A 16 -0.02 3.44 12.41
CA ILE A 16 0.29 4.73 11.77
C ILE A 16 -0.95 5.30 11.09
N LEU A 17 -1.65 4.50 10.29
CA LEU A 17 -2.91 4.90 9.65
C LEU A 17 -3.98 5.31 10.68
N ASN A 18 -3.90 4.78 11.90
CA ASN A 18 -4.81 5.12 12.97
C ASN A 18 -4.41 6.32 13.84
N SER A 19 -3.22 6.88 13.64
CA SER A 19 -2.80 8.11 14.32
C SER A 19 -3.67 9.29 13.90
N ALA A 20 -3.92 10.23 14.83
CA ALA A 20 -4.82 11.36 14.59
C ALA A 20 -4.42 12.17 13.36
N ASP A 21 -3.13 12.53 13.24
CA ASP A 21 -2.60 13.32 12.15
C ASP A 21 -2.78 12.62 10.79
N ILE A 22 -2.54 11.31 10.73
CA ILE A 22 -2.66 10.56 9.47
C ILE A 22 -4.13 10.36 9.10
N LYS A 23 -5.01 10.07 10.07
CA LYS A 23 -6.46 10.00 9.83
C LYS A 23 -7.00 11.32 9.29
N GLU A 24 -6.58 12.44 9.87
CA GLU A 24 -6.98 13.77 9.41
C GLU A 24 -6.50 14.01 7.97
N ARG A 25 -5.24 13.68 7.66
CA ARG A 25 -4.72 13.80 6.29
C ARG A 25 -5.48 12.94 5.27
N ILE A 26 -5.78 11.69 5.63
CA ILE A 26 -6.57 10.78 4.77
C ILE A 26 -7.95 11.37 4.51
N SER A 27 -8.61 11.89 5.54
CA SER A 27 -9.94 12.50 5.40
C SER A 27 -9.92 13.80 4.60
N THR A 28 -8.99 14.71 4.88
CA THR A 28 -8.92 16.05 4.28
C THR A 28 -8.51 16.02 2.81
N GLN A 29 -7.71 15.03 2.43
CA GLN A 29 -7.26 14.83 1.06
C GLN A 29 -8.12 13.82 0.28
N GLU A 30 -9.23 13.36 0.87
CA GLU A 30 -10.13 12.37 0.28
C GLU A 30 -9.40 11.12 -0.21
N LEU A 31 -8.37 10.69 0.55
CA LEU A 31 -7.57 9.53 0.17
C LEU A 31 -8.34 8.25 0.45
N ASP A 32 -8.32 7.34 -0.51
CA ASP A 32 -8.97 6.06 -0.37
C ASP A 32 -8.11 5.10 0.47
N LEU A 33 -8.55 4.86 1.71
CA LEU A 33 -7.85 4.01 2.66
C LEU A 33 -7.61 2.59 2.12
N ALA A 34 -8.53 2.04 1.32
CA ALA A 34 -8.38 0.71 0.76
C ALA A 34 -7.26 0.67 -0.29
N ILE A 35 -7.11 1.74 -1.08
CA ILE A 35 -5.98 1.88 -2.02
C ILE A 35 -4.66 1.98 -1.24
N ILE A 36 -4.61 2.77 -0.17
CA ILE A 36 -3.40 2.94 0.66
C ILE A 36 -2.95 1.60 1.25
N ILE A 37 -3.88 0.84 1.85
CA ILE A 37 -3.60 -0.47 2.45
C ILE A 37 -3.16 -1.47 1.38
N GLY A 38 -3.90 -1.56 0.28
CA GLY A 38 -3.56 -2.50 -0.79
C GLY A 38 -2.24 -2.19 -1.49
N ALA A 39 -1.87 -0.91 -1.59
CA ALA A 39 -0.59 -0.50 -2.14
C ALA A 39 0.57 -0.91 -1.21
N PHE A 40 0.40 -0.78 0.11
CA PHE A 40 1.38 -1.27 1.07
C PHE A 40 1.56 -2.79 1.00
N ASP A 41 0.48 -3.55 0.80
CA ASP A 41 0.57 -5.00 0.60
C ASP A 41 1.39 -5.39 -0.64
N LYS A 42 1.39 -4.57 -1.70
CA LYS A 42 2.28 -4.78 -2.86
C LYS A 42 3.74 -4.59 -2.52
N LEU A 43 4.07 -3.60 -1.70
CA LEU A 43 5.44 -3.39 -1.22
C LEU A 43 5.90 -4.55 -0.33
N LEU A 44 5.03 -5.10 0.51
CA LEU A 44 5.35 -6.25 1.36
C LEU A 44 5.49 -7.58 0.60
N ALA A 45 4.94 -7.67 -0.61
CA ALA A 45 5.06 -8.84 -1.48
C ALA A 45 6.37 -8.87 -2.27
N GLY A 46 7.11 -7.76 -2.30
CA GLY A 46 8.43 -7.68 -2.92
C GLY A 46 9.47 -8.53 -2.20
N GLU A 47 10.56 -8.82 -2.90
CA GLU A 47 11.72 -9.47 -2.31
C GLU A 47 12.27 -8.65 -1.13
N ARG A 48 12.89 -9.32 -0.17
CA ARG A 48 13.39 -8.67 1.04
C ARG A 48 14.36 -7.55 0.64
N PHE A 49 14.10 -6.34 1.10
CA PHE A 49 14.92 -5.15 0.79
C PHE A 49 16.44 -5.32 0.98
N LEU A 50 16.87 -6.20 1.89
CA LEU A 50 18.30 -6.47 2.16
C LEU A 50 18.91 -7.52 1.21
N GLU A 51 18.08 -8.28 0.49
CA GLU A 51 18.45 -9.37 -0.41
C GLU A 51 18.06 -9.06 -1.88
N ALA A 52 17.26 -8.02 -2.10
CA ALA A 52 16.73 -7.61 -3.39
C ALA A 52 17.81 -7.00 -4.29
N THR A 53 17.79 -7.37 -5.57
CA THR A 53 18.54 -6.68 -6.61
C THR A 53 17.84 -5.38 -7.02
N ASP A 54 18.54 -4.51 -7.75
CA ASP A 54 17.93 -3.29 -8.31
C ASP A 54 16.72 -3.63 -9.21
N ASP A 55 16.80 -4.72 -9.99
CA ASP A 55 15.71 -5.20 -10.83
C ASP A 55 14.49 -5.65 -10.00
N ASP A 56 14.72 -6.31 -8.85
CA ASP A 56 13.65 -6.72 -7.94
C ASP A 56 12.95 -5.52 -7.28
N LEU A 57 13.72 -4.49 -6.93
CA LEU A 57 13.20 -3.24 -6.40
C LEU A 57 12.39 -2.48 -7.46
N GLU A 58 12.89 -2.40 -8.70
CA GLU A 58 12.18 -1.76 -9.80
C GLU A 58 10.88 -2.50 -10.14
N LYS A 59 10.90 -3.83 -10.15
CA LYS A 59 9.69 -4.65 -10.34
C LYS A 59 8.66 -4.39 -9.25
N THR A 60 9.08 -4.42 -7.98
CA THR A 60 8.19 -4.17 -6.83
C THR A 60 7.57 -2.77 -6.91
N ARG A 61 8.38 -1.77 -7.26
CA ARG A 61 7.91 -0.40 -7.48
C ARG A 61 6.89 -0.33 -8.62
N THR A 62 7.16 -0.99 -9.74
CA THR A 62 6.27 -1.02 -10.90
C THR A 62 4.93 -1.66 -10.54
N GLU A 63 4.93 -2.76 -9.78
CA GLU A 63 3.72 -3.41 -9.30
C GLU A 63 2.91 -2.52 -8.34
N PHE A 64 3.59 -1.79 -7.45
CA PHE A 64 2.99 -0.79 -6.57
C PHE A 64 2.30 0.34 -7.35
N GLU A 65 3.01 0.95 -8.31
CA GLU A 65 2.47 2.05 -9.13
C GLU A 65 1.28 1.57 -9.99
N ASN A 66 1.41 0.38 -10.61
CA ASN A 66 0.33 -0.22 -11.39
C ASN A 66 -0.91 -0.53 -10.56
N TYR A 67 -0.74 -1.01 -9.32
CA TYR A 67 -1.87 -1.27 -8.43
C TYR A 67 -2.67 0.01 -8.17
N ILE A 68 -1.99 1.12 -7.87
CA ILE A 68 -2.66 2.41 -7.61
C ILE A 68 -3.39 2.88 -8.87
N LEU A 69 -2.69 2.94 -10.01
CA LEU A 69 -3.24 3.44 -11.27
C LEU A 69 -4.45 2.61 -11.73
N ASN A 70 -4.36 1.29 -11.68
CA ASN A 70 -5.44 0.42 -12.11
C ASN A 70 -6.63 0.52 -11.16
N THR A 71 -6.40 0.58 -9.84
CA THR A 71 -7.51 0.73 -8.87
C THR A 71 -8.25 2.05 -9.04
N LEU A 72 -7.53 3.15 -9.28
CA LEU A 72 -8.13 4.46 -9.55
C LEU A 72 -8.93 4.45 -10.86
N LYS A 73 -8.37 3.90 -11.93
CA LYS A 73 -9.07 3.76 -13.22
C LYS A 73 -10.36 2.96 -13.07
N THR A 74 -10.30 1.78 -12.44
CA THR A 74 -11.48 0.93 -12.23
C THR A 74 -12.57 1.64 -11.44
N LYS A 75 -12.21 2.40 -10.39
CA LYS A 75 -13.19 3.18 -9.62
C LYS A 75 -13.81 4.32 -10.41
N GLN A 76 -13.03 5.01 -11.26
CA GLN A 76 -13.56 6.02 -12.16
C GLN A 76 -14.57 5.42 -13.15
N TYR A 77 -14.23 4.30 -13.80
CA TYR A 77 -15.15 3.61 -14.71
C TYR A 77 -16.44 3.13 -14.03
N GLN A 78 -16.41 2.82 -12.73
CA GLN A 78 -17.60 2.45 -11.96
C GLN A 78 -18.48 3.65 -11.58
N ASN A 79 -17.92 4.85 -11.47
CA ASN A 79 -18.66 6.07 -11.16
C ASN A 79 -19.25 6.73 -12.41
N ASP A 80 -18.69 6.45 -13.59
CA ASP A 80 -19.14 6.99 -14.89
C ASP A 80 -20.27 6.15 -15.55
N ASN A 81 -20.65 5.01 -14.97
CA ASN A 81 -21.77 4.14 -15.40
C ASN A 81 -22.94 4.19 -14.41
#